data_AF-A0A9P1MTE6-F1
#
_entry.id   AF-A0A9P1MTE6-F1
#
_cell.length_a   1.000
_cell.length_b   1.000
_cell.length_c   1.000
_cell.angle_alpha   90.00
_cell.angle_beta   90.00
_cell.angle_gamma   90.00
#
_symmetry.space_group_name_H-M   'P 1'
#
loop_
_entity.id
_entity.type
_entity.pdbx_description
1 polymer ?
#
loop_
_entity_poly.entity_id
_entity_poly.type
_entity_poly.pdbx_seq_one_letter_code
_entity_poly.pdbx_strand_id
1 'polypeptide(L)'
;MKAFRRLTVQCPLSSVDFLTGILRRSRLSLARMTTDIEYLALMKKVSIAKESYRKYFSNCEDLWLLIVSCSDETLKNYLEVEDSLFTELHTITIQVHINKRDYTNVSKVIASFYDRYPKAVIDLELHSPTSKLIYEQIRHLPPIPLNKIKIICTEFDLPQLRLDELYNALKETSVMPKNVSIRDWSLYSDGNSPVSHLPLDTYRISCCRIETVDNLVKSLHMTSEQERPKVKKKVVKRKKQPVESPSEEEEKPKKKLVKKIKKKKPLPYIKKFEIAGQCTLSGLQFLEKKAHMELEKRLVLTIPEMIVDCSEIYYCF
;
A
#
# COMPACT_ATOMS: atom_id res chain seq x y z
N MET A 1 -3.36 -35.29 2.01
CA MET A 1 -4.30 -34.29 1.43
C MET A 1 -4.19 -33.01 2.28
N LYS A 2 -3.54 -31.93 1.81
CA LYS A 2 -3.28 -30.70 2.61
C LYS A 2 -4.50 -29.75 2.53
N ALA A 3 -5.50 -29.98 3.37
CA ALA A 3 -6.84 -29.41 3.19
C ALA A 3 -7.06 -27.95 3.64
N PHE A 4 -6.06 -27.25 4.21
CA PHE A 4 -6.27 -25.87 4.68
C PHE A 4 -5.06 -24.96 4.37
N ARG A 5 -4.94 -24.51 3.12
CA ARG A 5 -3.93 -23.49 2.71
C ARG A 5 -4.38 -22.04 3.00
N ARG A 6 -5.70 -21.81 3.10
CA ARG A 6 -6.31 -20.53 3.44
C ARG A 6 -7.40 -20.75 4.49
N LEU A 7 -7.43 -19.92 5.52
CA LEU A 7 -8.49 -19.89 6.52
C LEU A 7 -9.14 -18.50 6.51
N THR A 8 -10.46 -18.49 6.42
CA THR A 8 -11.30 -17.32 6.69
C THR A 8 -12.12 -17.66 7.92
N VAL A 9 -11.98 -16.90 9.01
CA VAL A 9 -12.75 -17.12 10.24
C VAL A 9 -13.71 -15.96 10.44
N GLN A 10 -15.00 -16.27 10.52
CA GLN A 10 -16.04 -15.36 11.00
C GLN A 10 -16.89 -16.15 11.98
N CYS A 11 -16.87 -15.79 13.27
CA CYS A 11 -17.71 -16.42 14.28
C CYS A 11 -18.17 -15.39 15.32
N PRO A 12 -19.26 -15.67 16.05
CA PRO A 12 -19.63 -14.86 17.20
C PRO A 12 -18.50 -14.80 18.24
N LEU A 13 -18.30 -13.64 18.86
CA LEU A 13 -17.21 -13.40 19.81
C LEU A 13 -17.25 -14.33 21.05
N SER A 14 -18.42 -14.93 21.33
CA SER A 14 -18.63 -15.89 22.42
C SER A 14 -18.18 -17.32 22.09
N SER A 15 -17.85 -17.63 20.84
CA SER A 15 -17.57 -19.01 20.37
C SER A 15 -16.12 -19.46 20.60
N VAL A 16 -15.55 -19.18 21.77
CA VAL A 16 -14.13 -19.40 22.09
C VAL A 16 -13.71 -20.87 21.93
N ASP A 17 -14.56 -21.83 22.30
CA ASP A 17 -14.26 -23.26 22.17
C ASP A 17 -14.21 -23.72 20.71
N PHE A 18 -15.12 -23.20 19.88
CA PHE A 18 -15.12 -23.45 18.45
C PHE A 18 -13.84 -22.94 17.80
N LEU A 19 -13.41 -21.72 18.17
CA LEU A 19 -12.17 -21.12 17.71
C LEU A 19 -10.95 -21.93 18.13
N THR A 20 -10.92 -22.36 19.38
CA THR A 20 -9.88 -23.26 19.92
C THR A 20 -9.79 -24.55 19.09
N GLY A 21 -10.93 -25.12 18.71
CA GLY A 21 -11.01 -26.30 17.84
C GLY A 21 -10.46 -26.06 16.43
N ILE A 22 -10.81 -24.93 15.80
CA ILE A 22 -10.27 -24.54 14.48
C ILE A 22 -8.75 -24.42 14.56
N LEU A 23 -8.25 -23.66 15.53
CA LEU A 23 -6.82 -23.38 15.70
C LEU A 23 -6.00 -24.64 15.90
N ARG A 24 -6.46 -25.56 16.76
CA ARG A 24 -5.78 -26.85 16.99
C ARG A 24 -5.60 -27.64 15.69
N ARG A 25 -6.58 -27.59 14.78
CA ARG A 25 -6.58 -28.35 13.52
C ARG A 25 -5.85 -27.64 12.39
N SER A 26 -5.87 -26.31 12.33
CA SER A 26 -5.37 -25.55 11.17
C SER A 26 -3.98 -24.96 11.37
N ARG A 27 -3.52 -24.75 12.61
CA ARG A 27 -2.29 -23.99 12.93
C ARG A 27 -1.02 -24.48 12.20
N LEU A 28 -0.92 -25.78 11.92
CA LEU A 28 0.26 -26.41 11.31
C LEU A 28 0.24 -26.36 9.79
N SER A 29 -0.92 -26.12 9.17
CA SER A 29 -1.07 -26.10 7.72
C SER A 29 -1.35 -24.72 7.14
N LEU A 30 -1.66 -23.75 8.01
CA LEU A 30 -2.12 -22.43 7.60
C LEU A 30 -0.97 -21.58 7.09
N ALA A 31 -0.90 -21.36 5.79
CA ALA A 31 0.06 -20.45 5.16
C ALA A 31 -0.52 -19.03 4.95
N ARG A 32 -1.84 -18.93 4.75
CA ARG A 32 -2.55 -17.66 4.51
C ARG A 32 -3.78 -17.51 5.38
N MET A 33 -3.97 -16.35 5.99
CA MET A 33 -5.11 -16.08 6.86
C MET A 33 -5.82 -14.79 6.48
N THR A 34 -7.16 -14.83 6.46
CA THR A 34 -8.01 -13.64 6.42
C THR A 34 -8.83 -13.60 7.72
N THR A 35 -8.73 -12.52 8.48
CA THR A 35 -9.40 -12.39 9.78
C THR A 35 -9.63 -10.94 10.20
N ASP A 36 -10.51 -10.73 11.17
CA ASP A 36 -10.69 -9.44 11.85
C ASP A 36 -9.72 -9.27 13.04
N ILE A 37 -9.40 -8.02 13.41
CA ILE A 37 -8.66 -7.66 14.62
C ILE A 37 -9.36 -8.11 15.90
N GLU A 38 -10.69 -8.09 15.95
CA GLU A 38 -11.46 -8.57 17.10
C GLU A 38 -11.18 -10.06 17.36
N TYR A 39 -11.07 -10.85 16.29
CA TYR A 39 -10.70 -12.26 16.39
C TYR A 39 -9.28 -12.45 16.94
N LEU A 40 -8.32 -11.65 16.48
CA LEU A 40 -6.95 -11.71 17.03
C LEU A 40 -6.92 -11.31 18.50
N ALA A 41 -7.69 -10.29 18.91
CA ALA A 41 -7.82 -9.88 20.29
C ALA A 41 -8.44 -10.96 21.19
N LEU A 42 -9.38 -11.76 20.67
CA LEU A 42 -9.97 -12.88 21.39
C LEU A 42 -8.98 -14.00 21.72
N MET A 43 -7.83 -14.07 21.06
CA MET A 43 -6.80 -15.05 21.35
C MET A 43 -6.26 -14.97 22.78
N LYS A 44 -6.46 -13.84 23.46
CA LYS A 44 -6.22 -13.68 24.90
C LYS A 44 -7.02 -14.66 25.75
N LYS A 45 -8.21 -15.05 25.30
CA LYS A 45 -9.11 -15.98 26.01
C LYS A 45 -8.91 -17.43 25.60
N VAL A 46 -8.18 -17.68 24.50
CA VAL A 46 -7.96 -19.03 23.97
C VAL A 46 -6.76 -19.66 24.66
N SER A 47 -7.00 -20.71 25.45
CA SER A 47 -5.94 -21.55 26.01
C SER A 47 -5.76 -22.82 25.18
N ILE A 48 -4.63 -22.91 24.47
CA ILE A 48 -4.21 -24.14 23.80
C ILE A 48 -2.94 -24.60 24.49
N ALA A 49 -2.90 -25.87 24.91
CA ALA A 49 -1.67 -26.54 25.29
C ALA A 49 -0.70 -26.49 24.10
N LYS A 50 0.17 -25.50 24.11
CA LYS A 50 1.21 -25.26 23.13
C LYS A 50 2.54 -25.52 23.83
N GLU A 51 3.47 -26.16 23.12
CA GLU A 51 4.88 -26.11 23.54
C GLU A 51 5.23 -24.64 23.80
N SER A 52 5.93 -24.38 24.90
CA SER A 52 6.09 -23.06 25.52
C SER A 52 6.54 -21.95 24.56
N TYR A 53 7.17 -22.33 23.44
CA TYR A 53 7.77 -21.44 22.45
C TYR A 53 6.94 -21.25 21.18
N ARG A 54 5.81 -21.96 21.01
CA ARG A 54 5.08 -21.97 19.74
C ARG A 54 4.02 -20.87 19.66
N LYS A 55 4.05 -20.10 18.56
CA LYS A 55 3.03 -19.09 18.24
C LYS A 55 1.71 -19.75 17.80
N TYR A 56 0.59 -19.03 17.91
CA TYR A 56 -0.74 -19.56 17.55
C TYR A 56 -0.83 -19.93 16.06
N PHE A 57 -0.23 -19.13 15.20
CA PHE A 57 -0.23 -19.26 13.74
C PHE A 57 1.21 -19.31 13.21
N SER A 58 1.99 -20.29 13.68
CA SER A 58 3.44 -20.34 13.42
C SER A 58 3.83 -20.42 11.94
N ASN A 59 2.94 -20.93 11.09
CA ASN A 59 3.22 -21.19 9.67
C ASN A 59 2.53 -20.20 8.73
N CYS A 60 1.80 -19.21 9.27
CA CYS A 60 1.10 -18.21 8.47
C CYS A 60 2.09 -17.15 8.02
N GLU A 61 2.23 -16.98 6.70
CA GLU A 61 3.17 -16.04 6.07
C GLU A 61 2.42 -14.85 5.42
N ASP A 62 1.19 -15.07 4.97
CA ASP A 62 0.34 -14.02 4.37
C ASP A 62 -0.88 -13.73 5.24
N LEU A 63 -0.98 -12.51 5.76
CA LEU A 63 -2.11 -12.05 6.58
C LEU A 63 -2.93 -11.01 5.83
N TRP A 64 -4.25 -11.21 5.77
CA TRP A 64 -5.23 -10.17 5.44
C TRP A 64 -6.03 -9.84 6.69
N LEU A 65 -5.75 -8.70 7.29
CA LEU A 65 -6.40 -8.21 8.50
C LEU A 65 -7.52 -7.23 8.13
N LEU A 66 -8.72 -7.49 8.63
CA LEU A 66 -9.86 -6.59 8.57
C LEU A 66 -9.98 -5.81 9.89
N ILE A 67 -10.24 -4.51 9.81
CA ILE A 67 -10.54 -3.66 10.96
C ILE A 67 -11.84 -2.91 10.66
N VAL A 68 -12.97 -3.42 11.17
CA VAL A 68 -14.28 -2.75 11.10
C VAL A 68 -14.50 -1.84 12.31
N SER A 69 -14.06 -2.29 13.47
CA SER A 69 -14.05 -1.56 14.73
C SER A 69 -12.77 -1.86 15.51
N CYS A 70 -12.23 -0.86 16.20
CA CYS A 70 -11.07 -1.04 17.06
C CYS A 70 -11.23 -0.24 18.36
N SER A 71 -12.07 -0.75 19.26
CA SER A 71 -12.24 -0.17 20.59
C SER A 71 -10.96 -0.26 21.44
N ASP A 72 -10.86 0.55 22.49
CA ASP A 72 -9.73 0.51 23.42
C ASP A 72 -9.54 -0.88 24.05
N GLU A 73 -10.64 -1.57 24.36
CA GLU A 73 -10.59 -2.94 24.87
C GLU A 73 -10.02 -3.91 23.82
N THR A 74 -10.46 -3.79 22.56
CA THR A 74 -9.98 -4.63 21.45
C THR A 74 -8.48 -4.42 21.25
N LEU A 75 -8.05 -3.16 21.17
CA LEU A 75 -6.64 -2.82 21.05
C LEU A 75 -5.83 -3.39 22.22
N LYS A 76 -6.27 -3.15 23.47
CA LYS A 76 -5.58 -3.65 24.66
C LYS A 76 -5.42 -5.17 24.61
N ASN A 77 -6.50 -5.89 24.34
CA ASN A 77 -6.48 -7.35 24.29
C ASN A 77 -5.59 -7.88 23.15
N TYR A 78 -5.58 -7.23 21.99
CA TYR A 78 -4.69 -7.55 20.89
C TYR A 78 -3.22 -7.34 21.25
N LEU A 79 -2.85 -6.18 21.80
CA LEU A 79 -1.46 -5.86 22.15
C LEU A 79 -0.90 -6.82 23.22
N GLU A 80 -1.74 -7.32 24.11
CA GLU A 80 -1.33 -8.32 25.12
C GLU A 80 -0.98 -9.69 24.51
N VAL A 81 -1.44 -10.00 23.30
CA VAL A 81 -1.22 -11.31 22.65
C VAL A 81 -0.48 -11.25 21.34
N GLU A 82 -0.23 -10.06 20.80
CA GLU A 82 0.36 -9.86 19.47
C GLU A 82 1.66 -10.66 19.28
N ASP A 83 2.45 -10.73 20.35
CA ASP A 83 3.75 -11.38 20.39
C ASP A 83 3.61 -12.88 20.18
N SER A 84 2.46 -13.45 20.52
CA SER A 84 2.15 -14.86 20.55
C SER A 84 1.40 -15.33 19.31
N LEU A 85 0.99 -14.43 18.42
CA LEU A 85 0.17 -14.74 17.25
C LEU A 85 0.98 -15.41 16.14
N PHE A 86 2.00 -14.74 15.61
CA PHE A 86 2.74 -15.19 14.42
C PHE A 86 4.23 -15.32 14.69
N THR A 87 4.90 -16.15 13.87
CA THR A 87 6.36 -16.30 13.93
C THR A 87 7.05 -15.36 12.95
N GLU A 88 6.62 -15.36 11.69
CA GLU A 88 7.10 -14.47 10.64
C GLU A 88 5.95 -14.17 9.69
N LEU A 89 5.90 -12.96 9.15
CA LEU A 89 4.94 -12.55 8.11
C LEU A 89 5.73 -11.98 6.93
N HIS A 90 5.43 -12.46 5.73
CA HIS A 90 6.00 -11.96 4.47
C HIS A 90 5.11 -10.87 3.86
N THR A 91 3.79 -11.04 3.93
CA THR A 91 2.81 -10.11 3.37
C THR A 91 1.73 -9.80 4.40
N ILE A 92 1.41 -8.52 4.56
CA ILE A 92 0.33 -8.04 5.44
C ILE A 92 -0.54 -7.07 4.64
N THR A 93 -1.78 -7.46 4.37
CA THR A 93 -2.81 -6.54 3.85
C THR A 93 -3.70 -6.12 5.00
N ILE A 94 -3.78 -4.83 5.28
CA ILE A 94 -4.63 -4.27 6.33
C ILE A 94 -5.76 -3.51 5.65
N GLN A 95 -6.99 -3.97 5.85
CA GLN A 95 -8.21 -3.35 5.33
C GLN A 95 -8.96 -2.68 6.47
N VAL A 96 -9.10 -1.37 6.40
CA VAL A 96 -9.73 -0.54 7.44
C VAL A 96 -11.04 0.03 6.91
N HIS A 97 -12.15 -0.28 7.58
CA HIS A 97 -13.40 0.48 7.42
C HIS A 97 -13.35 1.64 8.41
N ILE A 98 -13.18 2.84 7.88
CA ILE A 98 -12.77 3.96 8.71
C ILE A 98 -13.92 4.43 9.62
N ASN A 99 -13.65 4.43 10.92
CA ASN A 99 -14.50 5.02 11.95
C ASN A 99 -13.74 6.14 12.66
N LYS A 100 -14.39 7.30 12.82
CA LYS A 100 -13.81 8.49 13.48
C LYS A 100 -13.34 8.26 14.91
N ARG A 101 -13.87 7.24 15.59
CA ARG A 101 -13.52 6.92 16.98
C ARG A 101 -12.24 6.09 17.08
N ASP A 102 -11.82 5.47 15.98
CA ASP A 102 -10.83 4.38 16.03
C ASP A 102 -9.48 4.77 15.41
N TYR A 103 -9.31 6.01 14.91
CA TYR A 103 -8.09 6.42 14.17
C TYR A 103 -6.79 6.09 14.90
N THR A 104 -6.73 6.46 16.18
CA THR A 104 -5.57 6.23 17.04
C THR A 104 -5.33 4.74 17.28
N ASN A 105 -6.40 3.97 17.43
CA ASN A 105 -6.29 2.53 17.71
C ASN A 105 -5.86 1.76 16.45
N VAL A 106 -6.44 2.09 15.30
CA VAL A 106 -6.01 1.61 13.98
C VAL A 106 -4.52 1.91 13.76
N SER A 107 -4.09 3.15 14.05
CA SER A 107 -2.68 3.56 13.93
C SER A 107 -1.75 2.70 14.80
N LYS A 108 -2.12 2.44 16.05
CA LYS A 108 -1.36 1.57 16.96
C LYS A 108 -1.31 0.10 16.49
N VAL A 109 -2.41 -0.43 15.94
CA VAL A 109 -2.41 -1.77 15.34
C VAL A 109 -1.44 -1.83 14.16
N ILE A 110 -1.50 -0.86 13.23
CA ILE A 110 -0.59 -0.82 12.08
C ILE A 110 0.87 -0.70 12.52
N ALA A 111 1.15 0.18 13.50
CA ALA A 111 2.48 0.34 14.07
C ALA A 111 3.02 -0.97 14.65
N SER A 112 2.19 -1.72 15.42
CA SER A 112 2.61 -3.00 16.00
C SER A 112 3.06 -4.02 14.97
N PHE A 113 2.33 -4.15 13.85
CA PHE A 113 2.70 -5.07 12.77
C PHE A 113 3.99 -4.63 12.08
N TYR A 114 4.16 -3.33 11.86
CA TYR A 114 5.37 -2.80 11.25
C TYR A 114 6.61 -2.99 12.12
N ASP A 115 6.50 -2.67 13.41
CA ASP A 115 7.59 -2.82 14.38
C ASP A 115 7.96 -4.29 14.61
N ARG A 116 6.97 -5.19 14.53
CA ARG A 116 7.19 -6.64 14.68
C ARG A 116 7.71 -7.32 13.43
N TYR A 117 7.23 -6.94 12.26
CA TYR A 117 7.57 -7.55 10.99
C TYR A 117 8.15 -6.51 10.01
N PRO A 118 9.31 -5.90 10.31
CA PRO A 118 9.86 -4.78 9.53
C PRO A 118 10.30 -5.16 8.11
N LYS A 119 10.36 -6.46 7.79
CA LYS A 119 10.66 -6.98 6.45
C LYS A 119 9.40 -7.33 5.65
N ALA A 120 8.23 -7.33 6.28
CA ALA A 120 6.98 -7.67 5.62
C ALA A 120 6.61 -6.60 4.58
N VAL A 121 6.01 -7.05 3.49
CA VAL A 121 5.36 -6.18 2.52
C VAL A 121 4.00 -5.79 3.08
N ILE A 122 3.80 -4.50 3.35
CA ILE A 122 2.55 -3.99 3.91
C ILE A 122 1.75 -3.27 2.83
N ASP A 123 0.52 -3.74 2.63
CA ASP A 123 -0.50 -3.10 1.80
C ASP A 123 -1.62 -2.57 2.71
N LEU A 124 -2.06 -1.34 2.49
CA LEU A 124 -3.14 -0.70 3.26
C LEU A 124 -4.34 -0.42 2.34
N GLU A 125 -5.53 -0.82 2.76
CA GLU A 125 -6.79 -0.45 2.12
C GLU A 125 -7.65 0.37 3.08
N LEU A 126 -8.01 1.58 2.67
CA LEU A 126 -8.83 2.52 3.41
C LEU A 126 -10.19 2.62 2.74
N HIS A 127 -11.21 2.13 3.44
CA HIS A 127 -12.61 2.11 2.99
C HIS A 127 -13.38 3.16 3.76
N SER A 128 -14.03 4.09 3.07
CA SER A 128 -14.74 5.16 3.74
C SER A 128 -15.89 5.73 2.93
N PRO A 129 -16.97 6.18 3.60
CA PRO A 129 -18.05 6.88 2.93
C PRO A 129 -17.73 8.35 2.63
N THR A 130 -16.71 8.95 3.27
CA THR A 130 -16.38 10.36 3.03
C THR A 130 -14.88 10.58 2.97
N SER A 131 -14.43 11.50 2.12
CA SER A 131 -13.01 11.78 1.93
C SER A 131 -12.36 12.38 3.18
N LYS A 132 -13.10 13.14 3.98
CA LYS A 132 -12.63 13.68 5.27
C LYS A 132 -12.11 12.59 6.21
N LEU A 133 -12.83 11.47 6.32
CA LEU A 133 -12.41 10.35 7.16
C LEU A 133 -11.11 9.70 6.64
N ILE A 134 -10.92 9.62 5.31
CA ILE A 134 -9.67 9.16 4.70
C ILE A 134 -8.50 10.05 5.13
N TYR A 135 -8.62 11.37 4.96
CA TYR A 135 -7.53 12.28 5.28
C TYR A 135 -7.17 12.25 6.76
N GLU A 136 -8.19 12.27 7.63
CA GLU A 136 -7.98 12.19 9.08
C GLU A 136 -7.33 10.87 9.49
N GLN A 137 -7.77 9.73 8.96
CA GLN A 137 -7.12 8.45 9.25
C GLN A 137 -5.66 8.45 8.79
N ILE A 138 -5.35 8.96 7.59
CA ILE A 138 -3.98 9.10 7.08
C ILE A 138 -3.16 9.96 8.03
N ARG A 139 -3.68 11.10 8.51
CA ARG A 139 -3.02 12.00 9.46
C ARG A 139 -2.65 11.34 10.79
N HIS A 140 -3.35 10.28 11.17
CA HIS A 140 -3.05 9.52 12.39
C HIS A 140 -2.08 8.34 12.14
N LEU A 141 -1.78 7.99 10.89
CA LEU A 141 -0.87 6.87 10.60
C LEU A 141 0.56 7.20 11.05
N PRO A 142 1.31 6.20 11.53
CA PRO A 142 2.73 6.37 11.77
C PRO A 142 3.49 6.53 10.44
N PRO A 143 4.69 7.12 10.44
CA PRO A 143 5.57 7.12 9.28
C PRO A 143 5.94 5.67 8.91
N ILE A 144 5.32 5.15 7.84
CA ILE A 144 5.43 3.75 7.45
C ILE A 144 5.68 3.62 5.94
N PRO A 145 6.66 2.80 5.52
CA PRO A 145 6.79 2.41 4.12
C PRO A 145 5.68 1.44 3.75
N LEU A 146 4.90 1.79 2.72
CA LEU A 146 3.85 0.93 2.19
C LEU A 146 4.23 0.45 0.80
N ASN A 147 3.96 -0.81 0.51
CA ASN A 147 4.00 -1.28 -0.86
C ASN A 147 2.84 -0.71 -1.66
N LYS A 148 1.63 -0.69 -1.07
CA LYS A 148 0.44 -0.11 -1.68
C LYS A 148 -0.46 0.57 -0.66
N ILE A 149 -1.07 1.69 -1.06
CA ILE A 149 -2.26 2.24 -0.41
C ILE A 149 -3.41 2.24 -1.41
N LYS A 150 -4.57 1.70 -1.00
CA LYS A 150 -5.83 1.77 -1.75
C LYS A 150 -6.82 2.62 -0.99
N ILE A 151 -7.48 3.53 -1.68
CA ILE A 151 -8.52 4.40 -1.13
C ILE A 151 -9.80 4.10 -1.87
N ILE A 152 -10.79 3.58 -1.17
CA ILE A 152 -12.01 2.99 -1.74
C ILE A 152 -13.21 3.70 -1.12
N CYS A 153 -14.08 4.22 -1.97
CA CYS A 153 -15.35 4.76 -1.52
C CYS A 153 -16.33 3.63 -1.25
N THR A 154 -17.13 3.78 -0.19
CA THR A 154 -18.20 2.83 0.12
C THR A 154 -19.60 3.39 -0.17
N GLU A 155 -19.70 4.63 -0.66
CA GLU A 155 -20.97 5.28 -0.99
C GLU A 155 -21.27 5.23 -2.49
N PHE A 156 -22.56 5.10 -2.82
CA PHE A 156 -23.03 5.00 -4.20
C PHE A 156 -23.01 6.32 -4.96
N ASP A 157 -23.15 7.45 -4.26
CA ASP A 157 -23.20 8.79 -4.86
C ASP A 157 -21.81 9.34 -5.23
N LEU A 158 -20.74 8.57 -4.95
CA LEU A 158 -19.36 8.89 -5.26
C LEU A 158 -18.98 10.29 -4.76
N PRO A 159 -18.95 10.53 -3.45
CA PRO A 159 -18.62 11.84 -2.89
C PRO A 159 -17.24 12.33 -3.38
N GLN A 160 -17.01 13.63 -3.26
CA GLN A 160 -15.79 14.22 -3.77
C GLN A 160 -14.56 13.84 -2.91
N LEU A 161 -13.50 13.39 -3.57
CA LEU A 161 -12.15 13.25 -3.05
C LEU A 161 -11.22 14.23 -3.77
N ARG A 162 -10.61 15.11 -2.99
CA ARG A 162 -9.69 16.16 -3.40
C ARG A 162 -8.24 15.65 -3.34
N LEU A 163 -7.56 15.64 -4.49
CA LEU A 163 -6.20 15.11 -4.59
C LEU A 163 -5.15 15.97 -3.87
N ASP A 164 -5.37 17.28 -3.78
CA ASP A 164 -4.56 18.23 -3.02
C ASP A 164 -4.59 17.93 -1.51
N GLU A 165 -5.76 17.63 -0.95
CA GLU A 165 -5.88 17.24 0.45
C GLU A 165 -5.25 15.88 0.74
N LEU A 166 -5.41 14.91 -0.17
CA LEU A 166 -4.74 13.61 -0.07
C LEU A 166 -3.22 13.76 -0.10
N TYR A 167 -2.69 14.56 -1.03
CA TYR A 167 -1.27 14.87 -1.12
C TYR A 167 -0.75 15.46 0.21
N ASN A 168 -1.45 16.45 0.77
CA ASN A 168 -1.08 17.09 2.03
C ASN A 168 -1.08 16.09 3.20
N ALA A 169 -2.13 15.28 3.35
CA ALA A 169 -2.23 14.29 4.42
C ALA A 169 -1.09 13.25 4.36
N LEU A 170 -0.75 12.75 3.17
CA LEU A 170 0.37 11.82 2.99
C LEU A 170 1.72 12.47 3.28
N LYS A 171 1.90 13.74 2.88
CA LYS A 171 3.13 14.50 3.09
C LYS A 171 3.37 14.83 4.57
N GLU A 172 2.33 15.23 5.29
CA GLU A 172 2.38 15.56 6.73
C GLU A 172 2.85 14.37 7.58
N THR A 173 2.38 13.16 7.24
CA THR A 173 2.64 11.94 8.03
C THR A 173 3.84 11.14 7.58
N SER A 174 4.50 11.55 6.49
CA SER A 174 5.61 10.80 5.89
C SER A 174 5.24 9.33 5.62
N VAL A 175 3.99 9.07 5.22
CA VAL A 175 3.56 7.76 4.72
C VAL A 175 4.14 7.60 3.32
N MET A 176 4.86 6.51 3.08
CA MET A 176 5.68 6.33 1.87
C MET A 176 5.18 5.16 1.01
N PRO A 177 4.04 5.32 0.28
CA PRO A 177 3.56 4.27 -0.60
C PRO A 177 4.39 4.20 -1.89
N LYS A 178 4.67 2.99 -2.37
CA LYS A 178 5.18 2.79 -3.75
C LYS A 178 4.06 2.81 -4.78
N ASN A 179 2.86 2.36 -4.40
CA ASN A 179 1.70 2.29 -5.28
C ASN A 179 0.50 2.96 -4.61
N VAL A 180 -0.21 3.81 -5.36
CA VAL A 180 -1.45 4.45 -4.93
C VAL A 180 -2.57 3.97 -5.86
N SER A 181 -3.71 3.59 -5.29
CA SER A 181 -4.92 3.24 -6.04
C SER A 181 -6.12 3.96 -5.44
N ILE A 182 -6.89 4.64 -6.26
CA ILE A 182 -8.12 5.31 -5.84
C ILE A 182 -9.28 4.69 -6.61
N ARG A 183 -10.35 4.33 -5.90
CA ARG A 183 -11.47 3.59 -6.49
C ARG A 183 -12.83 4.12 -6.03
N ASP A 184 -13.76 4.25 -6.97
CA ASP A 184 -15.16 4.59 -6.73
C ASP A 184 -15.37 6.00 -6.12
N TRP A 185 -14.53 6.99 -6.46
CA TRP A 185 -14.68 8.38 -5.99
C TRP A 185 -14.99 9.36 -7.13
N SER A 186 -15.62 10.50 -6.81
CA SER A 186 -15.54 11.69 -7.67
C SER A 186 -14.25 12.46 -7.35
N LEU A 187 -13.30 12.47 -8.27
CA LEU A 187 -11.97 13.03 -8.09
C LEU A 187 -11.91 14.49 -8.54
N TYR A 188 -11.47 15.35 -7.63
CA TYR A 188 -11.17 16.74 -7.90
C TYR A 188 -9.67 17.01 -7.77
N SER A 189 -9.11 17.63 -8.80
CA SER A 189 -7.76 18.20 -8.80
C SER A 189 -7.85 19.72 -8.95
N ASP A 190 -7.04 20.43 -8.16
CA ASP A 190 -6.93 21.89 -8.18
C ASP A 190 -6.06 22.41 -9.33
N GLY A 191 -5.19 21.56 -9.91
CA GLY A 191 -4.23 21.92 -10.96
C GLY A 191 -3.04 22.74 -10.47
N ASN A 192 -2.91 22.96 -9.16
CA ASN A 192 -1.87 23.76 -8.52
C ASN A 192 -1.10 22.98 -7.45
N SER A 193 -1.51 21.74 -7.18
CA SER A 193 -0.83 20.83 -6.25
C SER A 193 -0.40 19.54 -6.98
N PRO A 194 0.77 18.96 -6.64
CA PRO A 194 1.12 17.61 -7.07
C PRO A 194 0.17 16.55 -6.53
N VAL A 195 0.09 15.38 -7.17
CA VAL A 195 -0.72 14.24 -6.68
C VAL A 195 0.06 13.33 -5.72
N SER A 196 1.38 13.48 -5.64
CA SER A 196 2.23 12.72 -4.71
C SER A 196 3.48 13.53 -4.34
N HIS A 197 3.92 13.42 -3.09
CA HIS A 197 5.17 14.02 -2.60
C HIS A 197 6.37 13.08 -2.67
N LEU A 198 6.15 11.82 -3.10
CA LEU A 198 7.20 10.80 -3.28
C LEU A 198 7.06 10.09 -4.63
N PRO A 199 8.18 9.63 -5.22
CA PRO A 199 8.13 8.85 -6.45
C PRO A 199 7.33 7.56 -6.30
N LEU A 200 6.49 7.26 -7.28
CA LEU A 200 5.61 6.10 -7.31
C LEU A 200 5.98 5.13 -8.42
N ASP A 201 5.78 3.84 -8.16
CA ASP A 201 5.79 2.80 -9.18
C ASP A 201 4.48 2.85 -9.98
N THR A 202 3.33 2.93 -9.30
CA THR A 202 2.01 3.00 -9.96
C THR A 202 1.08 3.99 -9.27
N TYR A 203 0.38 4.80 -10.05
CA TYR A 203 -0.76 5.61 -9.62
C TYR A 203 -2.00 5.20 -10.43
N ARG A 204 -2.96 4.53 -9.79
CA ARG A 204 -4.14 3.97 -10.46
C ARG A 204 -5.42 4.68 -10.03
N ILE A 205 -6.23 5.05 -11.00
CA ILE A 205 -7.61 5.53 -10.82
C ILE A 205 -8.54 4.47 -11.41
N SER A 206 -9.52 4.00 -10.65
CA SER A 206 -10.42 2.94 -11.09
C SER A 206 -11.88 3.24 -10.76
N CYS A 207 -12.77 3.11 -11.75
CA CYS A 207 -14.20 3.32 -11.53
C CYS A 207 -14.55 4.70 -10.92
N CYS A 208 -13.79 5.74 -11.26
CA CYS A 208 -13.96 7.08 -10.68
C CYS A 208 -14.62 8.05 -11.68
N ARG A 209 -15.27 9.08 -11.17
CA ARG A 209 -15.60 10.28 -11.94
C ARG A 209 -14.47 11.30 -11.79
N ILE A 210 -13.73 11.60 -12.84
CA ILE A 210 -12.70 12.65 -12.83
C ILE A 210 -13.37 13.97 -13.18
N GLU A 211 -13.54 14.86 -12.21
CA GLU A 211 -14.29 16.11 -12.36
C GLU A 211 -13.51 17.20 -13.09
N THR A 212 -12.19 17.25 -12.90
CA THR A 212 -11.33 18.30 -13.46
C THR A 212 -10.16 17.67 -14.23
N VAL A 213 -10.45 17.15 -15.43
CA VAL A 213 -9.46 16.43 -16.26
C VAL A 213 -8.24 17.29 -16.59
N ASP A 214 -8.43 18.55 -16.99
CA ASP A 214 -7.31 19.45 -17.33
C ASP A 214 -6.44 19.76 -16.11
N ASN A 215 -7.04 19.90 -14.93
CA ASN A 215 -6.31 20.11 -13.70
C ASN A 215 -5.56 18.85 -13.28
N LEU A 216 -6.16 17.67 -13.45
CA LEU A 216 -5.46 16.40 -13.19
C LEU A 216 -4.19 16.28 -14.04
N VAL A 217 -4.26 16.62 -15.34
CA VAL A 217 -3.09 16.64 -16.23
C VAL A 217 -2.03 17.62 -15.70
N LYS A 218 -2.43 18.83 -15.30
CA LYS A 218 -1.50 19.81 -14.69
C LYS A 218 -0.87 19.29 -13.40
N SER A 219 -1.65 18.75 -12.47
CA SER A 219 -1.14 18.18 -11.21
C SER A 219 -0.19 17.01 -11.43
N LEU A 220 -0.45 16.14 -12.42
CA LEU A 220 0.46 15.06 -12.81
C LEU A 220 1.76 15.63 -13.41
N HIS A 221 1.67 16.65 -14.25
CA HIS A 221 2.84 17.31 -14.82
C HIS A 221 3.70 17.97 -13.73
N MET A 222 3.09 18.73 -12.82
CA MET A 222 3.77 19.26 -11.63
C MET A 222 4.43 18.15 -10.81
N THR A 223 3.78 17.00 -10.70
CA THR A 223 4.33 15.85 -10.00
C THR A 223 5.60 15.32 -10.69
N SER A 224 5.63 15.30 -12.02
CA SER A 224 6.79 14.86 -12.82
C SER A 224 8.00 15.80 -12.70
N GLU A 225 7.75 17.10 -12.48
CA GLU A 225 8.80 18.13 -12.37
C GLU A 225 9.42 18.23 -10.96
N GLN A 226 8.87 17.54 -9.97
CA GLN A 226 9.38 17.57 -8.60
C GLN A 226 10.81 17.03 -8.49
N GLU A 227 11.63 17.68 -7.65
CA GLU A 227 12.93 17.15 -7.28
C GLU A 227 12.77 15.84 -6.51
N ARG A 228 13.52 14.81 -6.93
CA ARG A 228 13.53 13.53 -6.22
C ARG A 228 14.22 13.69 -4.86
N PRO A 229 13.64 13.15 -3.78
CA PRO A 229 14.32 13.08 -2.50
C PRO A 229 15.67 12.37 -2.65
N LYS A 230 16.75 13.00 -2.17
CA LYS A 230 18.09 12.41 -2.19
C LYS A 230 18.11 11.18 -1.28
N VAL A 231 18.03 9.99 -1.86
CA VAL A 231 18.21 8.73 -1.11
C VAL A 231 19.63 8.71 -0.57
N LYS A 232 19.80 8.95 0.73
CA LYS A 232 21.08 8.74 1.43
C LYS A 232 21.39 7.24 1.38
N LYS A 233 22.11 6.80 0.34
CA LYS A 233 22.64 5.44 0.29
C LYS A 233 23.57 5.27 1.50
N LYS A 234 23.18 4.44 2.47
CA LYS A 234 24.13 3.89 3.46
C LYS A 234 25.18 3.10 2.67
N VAL A 235 26.34 3.72 2.44
CA VAL A 235 27.51 3.03 1.91
C VAL A 235 27.96 2.07 3.01
N VAL A 236 27.52 0.83 2.93
CA VAL A 236 28.13 -0.26 3.70
C VAL A 236 29.53 -0.45 3.11
N LYS A 237 30.52 0.24 3.69
CA LYS A 237 31.93 -0.07 3.47
C LYS A 237 32.14 -1.50 3.96
N ARG A 238 32.05 -2.48 3.06
CA ARG A 238 32.65 -3.80 3.29
C ARG A 238 34.14 -3.56 3.51
N LYS A 239 34.60 -3.70 4.76
CA LYS A 239 36.04 -3.80 5.06
C LYS A 239 36.56 -5.00 4.28
N LYS A 240 37.37 -4.76 3.25
CA LYS A 240 38.23 -5.81 2.68
C LYS A 240 39.22 -6.19 3.78
N GLN A 241 39.26 -7.47 4.15
CA GLN A 241 40.37 -8.03 4.91
C GLN A 241 41.65 -7.89 4.08
N PRO A 242 42.80 -7.58 4.70
CA PRO A 242 44.08 -7.55 4.03
C PRO A 242 44.57 -8.99 3.84
N VAL A 243 44.98 -9.34 2.62
CA VAL A 243 45.83 -10.51 2.36
C VAL A 243 47.13 -9.95 1.81
N GLU A 244 48.22 -10.26 2.51
CA GLU A 244 49.60 -9.91 2.18
C GLU A 244 50.08 -10.73 0.96
N SER A 245 50.46 -9.98 -0.10
CA SER A 245 51.67 -10.04 -0.96
C SER A 245 52.25 -11.38 -1.50
N PRO A 246 53.25 -11.35 -2.41
CA PRO A 246 53.28 -10.72 -3.74
C PRO A 246 53.81 -11.70 -4.83
N SER A 247 53.55 -11.45 -6.12
CA SER A 247 54.51 -11.76 -7.21
C SER A 247 54.07 -11.24 -8.58
N GLU A 248 55.00 -10.50 -9.16
CA GLU A 248 55.46 -10.45 -10.56
C GLU A 248 54.59 -9.91 -11.71
N GLU A 249 55.30 -9.07 -12.46
CA GLU A 249 54.94 -8.19 -13.56
C GLU A 249 54.46 -8.93 -14.82
N GLU A 250 53.38 -8.43 -15.43
CA GLU A 250 53.25 -8.38 -16.88
C GLU A 250 52.44 -7.13 -17.27
N GLU A 251 53.12 -6.10 -17.78
CA GLU A 251 52.49 -4.93 -18.38
C GLU A 251 51.82 -5.30 -19.71
N LYS A 252 50.48 -5.24 -19.76
CA LYS A 252 49.72 -5.18 -21.01
C LYS A 252 49.06 -3.80 -21.17
N PRO A 253 49.01 -3.22 -22.39
CA PRO A 253 48.60 -1.84 -22.58
C PRO A 253 47.11 -1.66 -22.25
N LYS A 254 46.81 -0.78 -21.29
CA LYS A 254 45.45 -0.38 -20.93
C LYS A 254 44.80 0.36 -22.10
N LYS A 255 44.05 -0.36 -22.94
CA LYS A 255 43.05 0.24 -23.84
C LYS A 255 42.11 1.09 -22.99
N LYS A 256 42.14 2.41 -23.17
CA LYS A 256 41.16 3.34 -22.60
C LYS A 256 39.78 2.97 -23.14
N LEU A 257 39.05 2.14 -22.39
CA LEU A 257 37.63 1.94 -22.59
C LEU A 257 36.94 3.26 -22.24
N VAL A 258 36.70 4.10 -23.25
CA VAL A 258 35.80 5.23 -23.13
C VAL A 258 34.41 4.65 -22.87
N LYS A 259 34.05 4.52 -21.59
CA LYS A 259 32.68 4.21 -21.19
C LYS A 259 31.82 5.33 -21.74
N LYS A 260 31.14 5.08 -22.87
CA LYS A 260 29.99 5.88 -23.30
C LYS A 260 29.03 5.90 -22.10
N ILE A 261 29.01 7.01 -21.38
CA ILE A 261 27.98 7.29 -20.38
C ILE A 261 26.70 7.42 -21.20
N LYS A 262 25.97 6.31 -21.40
CA LYS A 262 24.57 6.38 -21.83
C LYS A 262 23.92 7.29 -20.80
N LYS A 263 23.51 8.50 -21.21
CA LYS A 263 22.67 9.38 -20.38
C LYS A 263 21.51 8.49 -19.94
N LYS A 264 21.50 8.10 -18.66
CA LYS A 264 20.39 7.33 -18.10
C LYS A 264 19.18 8.22 -18.29
N LYS A 265 18.16 7.72 -18.99
CA LYS A 265 16.88 8.42 -19.08
C LYS A 265 16.48 8.82 -17.66
N PRO A 266 16.02 10.07 -17.45
CA PRO A 266 15.53 10.47 -16.14
C PRO A 266 14.47 9.46 -15.71
N LEU A 267 14.59 8.98 -14.47
CA LEU A 267 13.59 8.06 -13.94
C LEU A 267 12.29 8.87 -13.79
N PRO A 268 11.14 8.36 -14.27
CA PRO A 268 9.86 9.06 -14.18
C PRO A 268 9.37 9.10 -12.74
N TYR A 269 8.88 10.27 -12.28
CA TYR A 269 8.44 10.44 -10.89
C TYR A 269 7.31 9.47 -10.53
N ILE A 270 6.36 9.28 -11.46
CA ILE A 270 5.39 8.18 -11.47
C ILE A 270 5.76 7.27 -12.65
N LYS A 271 6.12 6.00 -12.41
CA LYS A 271 6.50 5.10 -13.52
C LYS A 271 5.31 4.73 -14.40
N LYS A 272 4.17 4.41 -13.79
CA LYS A 272 2.95 4.01 -14.47
C LYS A 272 1.73 4.75 -13.92
N PHE A 273 0.95 5.38 -14.78
CA PHE A 273 -0.37 5.91 -14.49
C PHE A 273 -1.42 5.04 -15.17
N GLU A 274 -2.38 4.53 -14.39
CA GLU A 274 -3.41 3.61 -14.87
C GLU A 274 -4.80 4.22 -14.70
N ILE A 275 -5.62 4.14 -15.75
CA ILE A 275 -7.06 4.33 -15.67
C ILE A 275 -7.75 3.03 -16.04
N ALA A 276 -8.56 2.53 -15.13
CA ALA A 276 -9.27 1.27 -15.31
C ALA A 276 -10.73 1.40 -14.89
N GLY A 277 -11.55 0.42 -15.24
CA GLY A 277 -12.94 0.42 -14.77
C GLY A 277 -13.86 1.32 -15.58
N GLN A 278 -15.05 1.59 -15.01
CA GLN A 278 -16.00 2.55 -15.57
C GLN A 278 -15.66 3.95 -15.08
N CYS A 279 -14.82 4.67 -15.83
CA CYS A 279 -14.45 6.04 -15.50
C CYS A 279 -15.20 7.08 -16.33
N THR A 280 -15.66 8.15 -15.67
CA THR A 280 -16.26 9.32 -16.33
C THR A 280 -15.25 10.46 -16.35
N LEU A 281 -14.92 10.99 -17.53
CA LEU A 281 -13.95 12.07 -17.71
C LEU A 281 -14.67 13.40 -18.01
N SER A 282 -14.84 14.23 -16.98
CA SER A 282 -15.53 15.52 -17.14
C SER A 282 -14.74 16.48 -18.02
N GLY A 283 -15.42 17.12 -18.97
CA GLY A 283 -14.82 17.92 -20.04
C GLY A 283 -14.45 17.12 -21.28
N LEU A 284 -14.46 15.78 -21.23
CA LEU A 284 -14.20 14.89 -22.37
C LEU A 284 -15.41 14.00 -22.71
N GLN A 285 -16.56 14.19 -22.08
CA GLN A 285 -17.72 13.32 -22.28
C GLN A 285 -18.24 13.32 -23.72
N PHE A 286 -18.06 14.44 -24.45
CA PHE A 286 -18.44 14.57 -25.86
C PHE A 286 -17.66 13.62 -26.79
N LEU A 287 -16.55 13.02 -26.31
CA LEU A 287 -15.77 12.02 -27.03
C LEU A 287 -16.26 10.59 -26.78
N GLU A 288 -17.24 10.38 -25.90
CA GLU A 288 -17.84 9.08 -25.58
C GLU A 288 -16.76 8.00 -25.29
N LYS A 289 -16.73 6.93 -26.10
CA LYS A 289 -15.77 5.81 -26.01
C LYS A 289 -14.32 6.21 -26.26
N LYS A 290 -14.05 7.46 -26.68
CA LYS A 290 -12.71 7.97 -27.01
C LYS A 290 -12.15 8.92 -25.97
N ALA A 291 -12.88 9.21 -24.89
CA ALA A 291 -12.44 10.16 -23.87
C ALA A 291 -11.09 9.77 -23.24
N HIS A 292 -10.87 8.47 -22.96
CA HIS A 292 -9.61 7.98 -22.39
C HIS A 292 -8.42 8.10 -23.34
N MET A 293 -8.64 7.94 -24.65
CA MET A 293 -7.57 8.08 -25.65
C MET A 293 -7.09 9.53 -25.75
N GLU A 294 -8.00 10.50 -25.63
CA GLU A 294 -7.64 11.92 -25.59
C GLU A 294 -6.85 12.26 -24.32
N LEU A 295 -7.26 11.73 -23.16
CA LEU A 295 -6.50 11.88 -21.92
C LEU A 295 -5.11 11.25 -22.02
N GLU A 296 -5.02 10.03 -22.55
CA GLU A 296 -3.75 9.35 -22.80
C GLU A 296 -2.84 10.18 -23.70
N LYS A 297 -3.36 10.69 -24.81
CA LYS A 297 -2.61 11.55 -25.73
C LYS A 297 -2.08 12.80 -25.04
N ARG A 298 -2.89 13.48 -24.22
CA ARG A 298 -2.46 14.66 -23.45
C ARG A 298 -1.32 14.30 -22.49
N LEU A 299 -1.46 13.22 -21.72
CA LEU A 299 -0.46 12.79 -20.74
C LEU A 299 0.85 12.35 -21.41
N VAL A 300 0.80 11.61 -22.51
CA VAL A 300 2.01 11.18 -23.25
C VAL A 300 2.75 12.36 -23.86
N LEU A 301 2.03 13.40 -24.31
CA LEU A 301 2.65 14.64 -24.81
C LEU A 301 3.26 15.48 -23.68
N THR A 302 2.59 15.55 -22.53
CA THR A 302 3.02 16.39 -21.40
C THR A 302 4.08 15.72 -20.52
N ILE A 303 4.05 14.39 -20.37
CA ILE A 303 4.91 13.60 -19.47
C ILE A 303 5.41 12.34 -20.22
N PRO A 304 6.28 12.49 -21.24
CA PRO A 304 6.64 11.41 -22.16
C PRO A 304 7.37 10.23 -21.52
N GLU A 305 7.93 10.40 -20.33
CA GLU A 305 8.61 9.35 -19.57
C GLU A 305 7.67 8.45 -18.74
N MET A 306 6.43 8.87 -18.53
CA MET A 306 5.43 8.12 -17.75
C MET A 306 4.70 7.13 -18.66
N ILE A 307 4.58 5.88 -18.21
CA ILE A 307 3.75 4.88 -18.89
C ILE A 307 2.29 5.18 -18.56
N VAL A 308 1.48 5.49 -19.58
CA VAL A 308 0.03 5.66 -19.42
C VAL A 308 -0.65 4.38 -19.90
N ASP A 309 -1.54 3.83 -19.10
CA ASP A 309 -2.29 2.61 -19.41
C ASP A 309 -3.79 2.83 -19.17
N CYS A 310 -4.54 2.87 -20.26
CA CYS A 310 -6.00 2.98 -20.26
C CYS A 310 -6.66 1.69 -20.82
N SER A 311 -5.93 0.58 -20.92
CA SER A 311 -6.39 -0.65 -21.60
C SER A 311 -7.53 -1.38 -20.87
N GLU A 312 -7.68 -1.15 -19.57
CA GLU A 312 -8.71 -1.76 -18.73
C GLU A 312 -9.96 -0.88 -18.54
N ILE A 313 -10.14 0.17 -19.36
CA ILE A 313 -11.33 1.01 -19.29
C ILE A 313 -12.52 0.34 -20.01
N TYR A 314 -13.71 0.43 -19.43
CA TYR A 314 -14.94 0.00 -20.08
C TYR A 314 -16.04 1.05 -19.94
N TYR A 315 -16.88 1.13 -20.98
CA TYR A 315 -18.03 2.02 -21.04
C TYR A 315 -19.29 1.15 -21.05
N CYS A 316 -20.12 1.27 -20.02
CA CYS A 316 -21.44 0.65 -20.00
C CYS A 316 -22.44 1.59 -20.69
N PHE A 317 -23.21 1.05 -21.64
CA PHE A 317 -24.33 1.70 -22.32
C PHE A 317 -25.62 1.28 -21.64
#